data_AF-A0A821LQ92-F1
#
_entry.id   AF-A0A821LQ92-F1
#
_cell.length_a   1.000
_cell.length_b   1.000
_cell.length_c   1.000
_cell.angle_alpha   90.00
_cell.angle_beta   90.00
_cell.angle_gamma   90.00
#
_symmetry.space_group_name_H-M   'P 1'
#
loop_
_entity.id
_entity.type
_entity.pdbx_description
1 polymer ?
#
loop_
_entity_poly.entity_id
_entity_poly.type
_entity_poly.pdbx_seq_one_letter_code
_entity_poly.pdbx_strand_id
1 'polypeptide(L)'
;KLNFLLQKLAQSFCALGARAFDIVKGDGFKNLAKTLFGVGRGSNSSSIEITDLLPHPTTISRNFTRFYEEYRIQLIDICEQLTSFCLIVDQCTEAHTD
;
A
#
# COMPACT_ATOMS: atom_id res chain seq x y z
N LYS A 1 2.54 9.86 -25.25
CA LYS A 1 1.93 10.97 -24.47
C LYS A 1 1.51 10.53 -23.07
N LEU A 2 0.70 9.48 -22.91
CA LEU A 2 0.26 8.97 -21.60
C LEU A 2 1.40 8.54 -20.66
N ASN A 3 2.36 7.75 -21.16
CA ASN A 3 3.51 7.29 -20.36
C ASN A 3 4.38 8.43 -19.81
N PHE A 4 4.51 9.53 -20.56
CA PHE A 4 5.28 10.69 -20.13
C PHE A 4 4.58 11.47 -19.01
N LEU A 5 3.25 11.58 -19.06
CA LEU A 5 2.46 12.20 -17.99
C LEU A 5 2.51 11.35 -16.70
N LEU A 6 2.36 10.03 -16.82
CA LEU A 6 2.48 9.11 -15.69
C LEU A 6 3.86 9.18 -15.03
N GLN A 7 4.92 9.28 -15.83
CA GLN A 7 6.28 9.44 -15.31
C GLN A 7 6.44 10.73 -14.50
N LYS A 8 5.95 11.86 -15.01
CA LYS A 8 5.99 13.13 -14.25
C LYS A 8 5.18 13.08 -12.96
N LEU A 9 3.99 12.46 -12.98
CA LEU A 9 3.18 12.28 -11.79
C LEU A 9 3.87 11.40 -10.74
N ALA A 10 4.50 10.30 -11.16
CA ALA A 10 5.27 9.44 -10.26
C ALA A 10 6.48 10.16 -9.66
N GLN A 11 7.17 10.99 -10.45
CA GLN A 11 8.25 11.84 -9.96
C GLN A 11 7.76 12.83 -8.89
N SER A 12 6.67 13.55 -9.16
CA SER A 12 6.07 14.47 -8.19
C SER A 12 5.59 13.76 -6.93
N PHE A 13 4.98 12.57 -7.05
CA PHE A 13 4.58 11.76 -5.91
C PHE A 13 5.76 11.41 -4.99
N CYS A 14 6.88 10.97 -5.57
CA CYS A 14 8.07 10.63 -4.77
C CYS A 14 8.73 11.88 -4.17
N ALA A 15 8.86 12.95 -4.95
CA ALA A 15 9.54 14.18 -4.52
C ALA A 15 8.75 14.91 -3.42
N LEU A 16 7.44 15.11 -3.61
CA LEU A 16 6.60 15.82 -2.64
C LEU A 16 6.26 14.96 -1.42
N GLY A 17 6.14 13.64 -1.61
CA GLY A 17 5.85 12.69 -0.54
C GLY A 17 7.07 12.17 0.22
N ALA A 18 8.28 12.60 -0.16
CA ALA A 18 9.56 12.08 0.33
C ALA A 18 9.58 10.53 0.38
N ARG A 19 9.13 9.89 -0.70
CA ARG A 19 9.05 8.43 -0.81
C ARG A 19 10.21 7.88 -1.64
N ALA A 20 10.69 6.71 -1.26
CA ALA A 20 11.65 5.96 -2.06
C ALA A 20 11.07 5.62 -3.44
N PHE A 21 11.89 5.67 -4.50
CA PHE A 21 11.41 5.48 -5.88
C PHE A 21 10.81 4.10 -6.12
N ASP A 22 11.28 3.07 -5.41
CA ASP A 22 10.78 1.71 -5.58
C ASP A 22 9.35 1.51 -5.05
N ILE A 23 8.77 2.48 -4.35
CA ILE A 23 7.37 2.42 -3.89
C ILE A 23 6.39 2.18 -5.04
N VAL A 24 6.66 2.72 -6.25
CA VAL A 24 5.77 2.56 -7.41
C VAL A 24 5.83 1.16 -8.01
N LYS A 25 6.85 0.35 -7.65
CA LYS A 25 6.95 -1.06 -8.05
C LYS A 25 6.15 -1.98 -7.12
N GLY A 26 5.84 -1.54 -5.91
CA GLY A 26 5.14 -2.34 -4.90
C GLY A 26 3.74 -2.76 -5.36
N ASP A 27 3.38 -4.02 -5.13
CA ASP A 27 2.09 -4.55 -5.59
C ASP A 27 0.91 -3.90 -4.87
N GLY A 28 1.08 -3.48 -3.61
CA GLY A 28 0.09 -2.67 -2.91
C GLY A 28 -0.24 -1.36 -3.62
N PHE A 29 0.77 -0.64 -4.12
CA PHE A 29 0.57 0.60 -4.88
C PHE A 29 -0.10 0.33 -6.24
N LYS A 30 0.32 -0.71 -6.96
CA LYS A 30 -0.31 -1.11 -8.24
C LYS A 30 -1.78 -1.48 -8.07
N ASN A 31 -2.09 -2.25 -7.01
CA ASN A 31 -3.46 -2.65 -6.70
C ASN A 31 -4.33 -1.44 -6.35
N LEU A 32 -3.81 -0.51 -5.54
CA LEU A 32 -4.50 0.75 -5.25
C LEU A 32 -4.77 1.55 -6.53
N ALA A 33 -3.75 1.75 -7.38
CA ALA A 33 -3.89 2.50 -8.63
C ALA A 33 -4.95 1.85 -9.55
N LYS A 34 -4.93 0.52 -9.70
CA LYS A 34 -5.92 -0.23 -10.48
C LYS A 34 -7.35 0.00 -9.97
N THR A 35 -7.55 -0.02 -8.65
CA THR A 35 -8.85 0.26 -8.02
C THR A 35 -9.30 1.69 -8.28
N LEU A 36 -8.41 2.68 -8.12
CA LEU A 36 -8.72 4.10 -8.38
C LEU A 36 -9.11 4.34 -9.84
N PHE A 37 -8.41 3.73 -10.81
CA PHE A 37 -8.81 3.76 -12.22
C PHE A 37 -10.14 3.05 -12.47
N GLY A 38 -10.44 1.99 -11.71
CA GLY A 38 -11.74 1.31 -11.73
C GLY A 38 -12.87 2.23 -11.28
N VAL A 39 -12.69 2.90 -10.13
CA VAL A 39 -13.66 3.87 -9.59
C VAL A 39 -13.89 5.01 -10.59
N GLY A 40 -12.82 5.59 -11.14
CA GLY A 40 -12.94 6.66 -12.13
C GLY A 40 -13.61 6.25 -13.44
N ARG A 41 -13.55 4.97 -13.84
CA ARG A 41 -14.30 4.46 -15.00
C ARG A 41 -15.77 4.20 -14.68
N GLY A 42 -16.09 3.82 -13.44
CA GLY A 42 -17.45 3.53 -12.99
C GLY A 42 -18.25 4.77 -12.58
N SER A 43 -17.57 5.87 -12.26
CA SER A 43 -18.21 7.15 -11.99
C SER A 43 -18.64 7.82 -13.30
N ASN A 44 -19.94 8.05 -13.48
CA ASN A 44 -20.45 8.88 -14.58
C ASN A 44 -20.17 10.38 -14.39
N SER A 45 -19.31 10.76 -13.43
CA SER A 45 -18.92 12.14 -13.19
C SER A 45 -17.65 12.49 -13.97
N SER A 46 -17.64 13.68 -14.57
CA SER A 46 -16.46 14.25 -15.24
C SER A 46 -15.37 14.71 -14.26
N SER A 47 -15.70 14.77 -12.97
CA SER A 47 -14.78 15.05 -11.87
C SER A 47 -15.16 14.19 -10.67
N ILE A 48 -14.21 13.42 -10.14
CA ILE A 48 -14.28 12.89 -8.77
C ILE A 48 -13.35 13.78 -7.95
N GLU A 49 -13.88 14.44 -6.93
CA GLU A 49 -13.06 15.13 -5.95
C GLU A 49 -12.23 14.12 -5.17
N ILE A 50 -10.90 14.19 -5.29
CA ILE A 50 -9.97 13.22 -4.70
C ILE A 50 -10.05 13.23 -3.16
N THR A 51 -10.42 14.36 -2.56
CA THR A 51 -10.56 14.52 -1.11
C THR A 51 -11.64 13.62 -0.51
N ASP A 52 -12.65 13.25 -1.31
CA ASP A 52 -13.72 12.35 -0.87
C ASP A 52 -13.44 10.90 -1.25
N LEU A 53 -12.46 10.66 -2.14
CA LEU A 53 -12.10 9.34 -2.63
C LEU A 53 -11.10 8.62 -1.72
N LEU A 54 -10.12 9.35 -1.18
CA LEU A 54 -9.09 8.76 -0.32
C LEU A 54 -9.49 8.88 1.16
N PRO A 55 -9.42 7.78 1.94
CA PRO A 55 -9.76 7.83 3.36
C PRO A 55 -8.73 8.64 4.15
N HIS A 56 -9.21 9.33 5.19
CA HIS A 56 -8.33 10.01 6.15
C HIS A 56 -7.33 9.00 6.78
N PRO A 57 -6.06 9.39 7.07
CA PRO A 57 -5.07 8.49 7.65
C PRO A 57 -5.52 7.78 8.93
N THR A 58 -6.31 8.45 9.78
CA THR A 58 -6.89 7.83 10.99
C THR A 58 -7.85 6.68 10.66
N THR A 59 -8.60 6.78 9.57
CA THR A 59 -9.49 5.71 9.10
C THR A 59 -8.67 4.52 8.62
N ILE A 60 -7.56 4.75 7.91
CA ILE A 60 -6.62 3.70 7.51
C ILE A 60 -6.08 3.01 8.76
N SER A 61 -5.55 3.77 9.73
CA SER A 61 -4.98 3.21 10.97
C SER A 61 -5.99 2.38 11.76
N ARG A 62 -7.24 2.84 11.92
CA ARG A 62 -8.29 2.08 12.63
C ARG A 62 -8.64 0.77 11.94
N ASN A 63 -8.73 0.79 10.61
CA ASN A 63 -9.10 -0.39 9.83
C ASN A 63 -7.92 -1.32 9.57
N PHE A 64 -6.68 -0.81 9.69
CA PHE A 64 -5.46 -1.58 9.44
C PHE A 64 -5.36 -2.77 10.40
N THR A 65 -5.62 -2.56 11.69
CA THR A 65 -5.59 -3.64 12.68
C THR A 65 -6.57 -4.76 12.32
N ARG A 66 -7.79 -4.41 11.92
CA ARG A 66 -8.79 -5.39 11.52
C ARG A 66 -8.35 -6.18 10.28
N PHE A 67 -7.90 -5.47 9.25
CA PHE A 67 -7.42 -6.10 8.02
C PHE A 67 -6.21 -7.02 8.28
N TYR A 68 -5.31 -6.60 9.17
CA TYR A 68 -4.16 -7.39 9.57
C TYR A 68 -4.57 -8.67 10.31
N GLU A 69 -5.52 -8.60 11.25
CA GLU A 69 -6.01 -9.80 11.95
C GLU A 69 -6.69 -10.79 10.99
N GLU A 70 -7.48 -10.31 10.03
CA GLU A 70 -8.10 -11.16 9.00
C GLU A 70 -7.04 -11.91 8.17
N TYR A 71 -5.97 -11.23 7.76
CA TYR A 71 -4.83 -11.85 7.07
C TYR A 71 -4.04 -12.79 7.97
N ARG A 72 -3.84 -12.42 9.23
CA ARG A 72 -3.10 -13.22 10.22
C ARG A 72 -3.77 -14.56 10.47
N ILE A 73 -5.10 -14.60 10.58
CA ILE A 73 -5.86 -15.86 10.74
C ILE A 73 -5.63 -16.77 9.53
N GLN A 74 -5.70 -16.23 8.31
CA GLN A 74 -5.43 -17.02 7.10
C GLN A 74 -4.01 -17.60 7.08
N LEU A 75 -3.02 -16.84 7.54
CA LEU A 75 -1.63 -17.32 7.63
C LEU A 75 -1.46 -18.40 8.70
N ILE A 76 -2.16 -18.29 9.84
CA ILE A 76 -2.15 -19.32 10.89
C ILE A 76 -2.68 -20.64 10.33
N ASP A 77 -3.82 -20.62 9.63
CA ASP A 77 -4.40 -21.81 9.01
C ASP A 77 -3.43 -22.49 8.03
N ILE A 78 -2.70 -21.69 7.24
CA ILE A 78 -1.66 -22.20 6.33
C ILE A 78 -0.49 -22.79 7.11
N CYS A 79 -0.03 -22.12 8.16
CA CYS A 79 1.07 -22.59 9.00
C CYS A 79 0.74 -23.91 9.72
N GLU A 80 -0.50 -24.10 10.18
CA GLU A 80 -0.94 -25.36 10.80
C GLU A 80 -0.93 -26.54 9.82
N GLN A 81 -1.10 -26.29 8.53
CA GLN A 81 -1.02 -27.31 7.48
C GLN A 81 0.44 -27.68 7.12
N LEU A 82 1.42 -26.87 7.51
CA LEU A 82 2.83 -27.14 7.23
C LEU A 82 3.41 -28.10 8.25
N THR A 83 3.92 -29.24 7.78
CA THR A 83 4.53 -30.28 8.61
C THR A 83 5.94 -29.96 9.10
N SER A 84 6.57 -28.93 8.54
CA SER A 84 7.85 -28.41 9.03
C SER A 84 7.95 -26.92 8.76
N PHE A 85 8.44 -26.16 9.75
CA PHE A 85 8.79 -24.76 9.61
C PHE A 85 10.10 -24.48 10.36
N CYS A 86 10.80 -23.43 9.95
CA CYS A 86 12.00 -22.93 10.61
C CYS A 86 11.73 -21.48 11.05
N LEU A 87 12.05 -21.16 12.30
CA LEU A 87 11.99 -19.80 12.81
C LEU A 87 13.38 -19.18 12.73
N ILE A 88 13.50 -18.06 12.03
CA ILE A 88 14.71 -17.24 12.00
C ILE A 88 14.44 -16.02 12.88
N VAL A 89 15.24 -15.87 13.94
CA VAL A 89 15.19 -14.71 14.81
C VAL A 89 16.32 -13.77 14.40
N ASP A 90 15.96 -12.58 13.91
CA ASP A 90 16.91 -11.53 13.59
C ASP A 90 16.99 -10.52 14.75
N GLN A 91 18.19 -10.24 15.24
CA GLN A 91 18.46 -9.25 16.28
C GLN A 91 19.42 -8.19 15.72
N CYS A 92 18.94 -6.96 15.65
CA CYS A 92 19.71 -5.80 15.22
C CYS A 92 19.76 -4.77 16.35
N THR A 93 20.93 -4.15 16.55
CA THR A 93 21.09 -2.95 17.38
C THR A 93 21.20 -1.74 16.47
N GLU A 94 20.24 -0.81 16.58
CA GLU A 94 20.33 0.48 15.90
C GLU A 94 21.21 1.43 16.75
N ALA A 95 22.23 2.01 16.12
CA ALA A 95 23.04 3.04 16.76
C ALA A 95 22.19 4.32 16.90
N HIS A 96 21.95 4.75 18.14
CA HIS A 96 21.41 6.09 18.39
C HIS A 96 22.50 7.13 18.08
N THR A 97 22.35 7.83 16.96
CA THR A 97 23.03 9.11 16.71
C THR A 97 22.18 10.22 17.34
N ASP A 98 22.72 10.83 18.40
CA ASP A 98 22.23 12.06 19.02
C ASP A 98 22.35 13.28 18.09
#